data_AF-A0A2C8F901-F1
#
_entry.id   AF-A0A2C8F901-F1
#
_cell.length_a   1.000
_cell.length_b   1.000
_cell.length_c   1.000
_cell.angle_alpha   90.00
_cell.angle_beta   90.00
_cell.angle_gamma   90.00
#
_symmetry.space_group_name_H-M   'P 1'
#
loop_
_entity.id
_entity.type
_entity.pdbx_description
1 polymer ?
#
loop_
_entity_poly.entity_id
_entity_poly.type
_entity_poly.pdbx_seq_one_letter_code
_entity_poly.pdbx_strand_id
1 'polypeptide(L)'
;MKDERGHYYTPSLQHPEVRMYVRDNEGVIEFRLYNPNEPIIWEKHQWVPYSAIQQAAEMYKERATDRNPLALYDLEIAKNLLKAH
;
A
#
# COMPACT_ATOMS: atom_id res chain seq x y z
N MET A 1 -2.60 -12.22 -3.47
CA MET A 1 -3.14 -12.21 -4.86
C MET A 1 -2.06 -11.63 -5.77
N LYS A 2 -2.00 -12.01 -7.05
CA LYS A 2 -0.97 -11.58 -8.00
C LYS A 2 -1.59 -11.34 -9.37
N ASP A 3 -1.21 -10.26 -10.04
CA ASP A 3 -1.53 -9.99 -11.45
C ASP A 3 -0.26 -9.61 -12.23
N GLU A 4 -0.42 -9.12 -13.46
CA GLU A 4 0.67 -8.66 -14.33
C GLU A 4 1.52 -7.52 -13.74
N ARG A 5 0.98 -6.74 -12.80
CA ARG A 5 1.68 -5.61 -12.15
C ARG A 5 2.42 -6.03 -10.89
N GLY A 6 2.06 -7.17 -10.30
CA GLY A 6 2.76 -7.76 -9.16
C GLY A 6 1.84 -8.32 -8.09
N HIS A 7 2.38 -8.43 -6.87
CA HIS A 7 1.63 -8.88 -5.71
C HIS A 7 0.76 -7.74 -5.19
N TYR A 8 -0.48 -8.04 -4.83
CA TYR A 8 -1.37 -7.05 -4.24
C TYR A 8 -2.30 -7.67 -3.20
N TYR A 9 -2.86 -6.79 -2.37
CA TYR A 9 -3.95 -7.08 -1.46
C TYR A 9 -5.00 -5.96 -1.47
N THR A 10 -6.18 -6.25 -0.95
CA THR A 10 -7.27 -5.29 -0.81
C THR A 10 -7.17 -4.67 0.58
N PRO A 11 -6.83 -3.36 0.71
CA PRO A 11 -6.60 -2.75 2.02
C PRO A 11 -7.89 -2.40 2.76
N SER A 12 -9.03 -2.34 2.06
CA SER A 12 -10.33 -2.03 2.66
C SER A 12 -11.43 -2.90 2.08
N LEU A 13 -12.22 -3.53 2.96
CA LEU A 13 -13.41 -4.29 2.56
C LEU A 13 -14.54 -3.38 2.07
N GLN A 14 -14.51 -2.08 2.43
CA GLN A 14 -15.49 -1.10 1.96
C GLN A 14 -15.23 -0.67 0.51
N HIS A 15 -13.99 -0.84 0.04
CA HIS A 15 -13.56 -0.52 -1.32
C HIS A 15 -12.79 -1.70 -1.92
N PRO A 16 -13.49 -2.82 -2.21
CA PRO A 16 -12.84 -4.04 -2.74
C PRO A 16 -12.17 -3.84 -4.09
N GLU A 17 -12.57 -2.80 -4.83
CA GLU A 17 -11.95 -2.42 -6.10
C GLU A 17 -10.55 -1.84 -5.93
N VAL A 18 -10.24 -1.25 -4.77
CA VAL A 18 -8.94 -0.67 -4.47
C VAL A 18 -7.95 -1.78 -4.19
N ARG A 19 -6.80 -1.71 -4.87
CA ARG A 19 -5.71 -2.68 -4.74
C ARG A 19 -4.46 -1.98 -4.25
N MET A 20 -3.86 -2.52 -3.20
CA MET A 20 -2.55 -2.11 -2.74
C MET A 20 -1.52 -3.06 -3.32
N TYR A 21 -0.74 -2.57 -4.27
CA TYR A 21 0.38 -3.32 -4.83
C TYR A 21 1.58 -3.24 -3.91
N VAL A 22 2.30 -4.35 -3.81
CA VAL A 22 3.51 -4.50 -3.03
C VAL A 22 4.59 -5.14 -3.88
N ARG A 23 5.82 -4.63 -3.74
CA ARG A 23 6.99 -5.24 -4.37
C ARG A 23 8.19 -5.15 -3.43
N ASP A 24 9.08 -6.11 -3.59
CA ASP A 24 10.43 -6.01 -3.05
C ASP A 24 11.31 -5.32 -4.10
N ASN A 25 11.99 -4.25 -3.69
CA ASN A 25 12.98 -3.56 -4.48
C ASN A 25 14.30 -3.55 -3.71
N GLU A 26 15.17 -4.52 -4.00
CA GLU A 26 16.48 -4.69 -3.34
C GLU A 26 16.39 -4.76 -1.81
N GLY A 27 15.36 -5.47 -1.30
CA GLY A 27 15.10 -5.59 0.15
C GLY A 27 14.29 -4.44 0.75
N VAL A 28 13.92 -3.43 -0.05
CA VAL A 28 12.99 -2.36 0.35
C VAL A 28 11.60 -2.72 -0.14
N ILE A 29 10.66 -2.86 0.80
CA ILE A 29 9.26 -3.08 0.47
C ILE A 29 8.63 -1.75 0.09
N GLU A 30 8.13 -1.70 -1.13
CA GLU A 30 7.43 -0.54 -1.67
C GLU A 30 5.96 -0.87 -1.89
N PHE A 31 5.14 0.15 -1.68
CA PHE A 31 3.70 0.08 -1.83
C PHE A 31 3.25 1.04 -2.91
N ARG A 32 2.19 0.67 -3.63
CA ARG A 32 1.55 1.55 -4.60
C ARG A 32 0.06 1.30 -4.64
N LEU A 33 -0.70 2.36 -4.44
CA LEU A 33 -2.15 2.31 -4.48
C LEU A 33 -2.62 2.30 -5.93
N TYR A 34 -3.56 1.42 -6.23
CA TYR A 34 -4.29 1.39 -7.48
C TYR A 34 -5.79 1.45 -7.19
N ASN A 35 -6.44 2.43 -7.78
CA ASN A 35 -7.88 2.54 -7.80
C ASN A 35 -8.35 2.47 -9.26
N PRO A 36 -9.13 1.46 -9.67
CA PRO A 36 -9.66 1.38 -11.02
C PRO A 36 -10.64 2.51 -11.35
N ASN A 37 -11.32 3.08 -10.34
CA ASN A 37 -12.21 4.23 -10.51
C ASN A 37 -11.44 5.55 -10.70
N GLU A 38 -10.18 5.60 -10.25
CA GLU A 38 -9.33 6.78 -10.33
C GLU A 38 -7.93 6.40 -10.87
N PRO A 39 -7.82 6.06 -12.17
CA PRO A 39 -6.55 5.63 -12.78
C PRO A 39 -5.46 6.71 -12.68
N ILE A 40 -5.84 7.98 -12.59
CA ILE A 40 -4.92 9.10 -12.39
C ILE A 40 -4.10 8.98 -11.09
N ILE A 41 -4.62 8.29 -10.08
CA ILE A 41 -3.88 7.98 -8.86
C ILE A 41 -2.68 7.12 -9.21
N TRP A 42 -2.84 6.10 -10.05
CA TRP A 42 -1.74 5.26 -10.48
C TRP A 42 -0.70 6.05 -11.28
N GLU A 43 -1.13 6.95 -12.15
CA GLU A 43 -0.21 7.76 -12.97
C GLU A 43 0.58 8.77 -12.13
N LYS A 44 -0.06 9.39 -11.13
CA LYS A 44 0.57 10.41 -10.27
C LYS A 44 1.30 9.82 -9.07
N HIS A 45 0.84 8.69 -8.53
CA HIS A 45 1.49 8.02 -7.41
C HIS A 45 2.55 7.05 -7.91
N GLN A 46 3.77 7.30 -7.49
CA GLN A 46 4.88 6.38 -7.65
C GLN A 46 4.85 5.31 -6.55
N TRP A 47 5.77 4.36 -6.66
CA TRP A 47 6.05 3.43 -5.58
C TRP A 47 6.60 4.18 -4.38
N VAL A 48 6.05 3.90 -3.21
CA VAL A 48 6.42 4.57 -1.96
C VAL A 48 7.05 3.52 -1.04
N PRO A 49 8.29 3.74 -0.56
CA PRO A 49 8.92 2.82 0.37
C PRO A 49 8.19 2.84 1.71
N TYR A 50 8.16 1.71 2.40
CA TYR A 50 7.51 1.57 3.70
C TYR A 50 7.94 2.65 4.71
N SER A 51 9.23 3.03 4.70
CA SER A 51 9.77 4.06 5.56
C SER A 51 9.11 5.43 5.38
N ALA A 52 8.76 5.82 4.15
CA ALA A 52 8.05 7.07 3.87
C ALA A 52 6.58 7.00 4.34
N ILE A 53 5.96 5.83 4.25
CA ILE A 53 4.60 5.58 4.76
C ILE A 53 4.57 5.67 6.28
N GLN A 54 5.57 5.09 6.95
CA GLN A 54 5.73 5.21 8.40
C GLN A 54 5.86 6.67 8.84
N GLN A 55 6.72 7.45 8.17
CA GLN A 55 6.89 8.88 8.47
C GLN A 55 5.59 9.66 8.26
N ALA A 56 4.91 9.46 7.13
CA ALA A 56 3.62 10.10 6.87
C ALA A 56 2.61 9.75 7.97
N ALA A 57 2.52 8.47 8.34
CA ALA A 57 1.59 8.03 9.35
C ALA A 57 1.88 8.58 10.75
N GLU A 58 3.15 8.73 11.11
CA GLU A 58 3.54 9.38 12.37
C GLU A 58 3.04 10.82 12.41
N MET A 59 3.17 11.57 11.31
CA MET A 59 2.62 12.92 11.17
C MET A 59 1.08 12.96 11.24
N TYR A 60 0.38 11.94 10.75
CA TYR A 60 -1.09 11.85 10.85
C TYR A 60 -1.54 11.44 12.26
N LYS A 61 -0.77 10.59 12.95
CA LYS A 61 -1.04 10.17 14.34
C LYS A 61 -0.97 11.36 15.30
N GLU A 62 -0.02 12.27 15.10
CA GLU A 62 0.09 13.51 15.87
C GLU A 62 -1.12 14.44 15.71
N ARG A 63 -1.86 14.33 14.60
CA ARG A 63 -3.04 15.16 14.30
C ARG A 63 -4.38 14.61 14.83
N ALA A 64 -4.36 13.52 15.62
CA ALA A 64 -5.53 12.96 16.32
C ALA A 64 -6.81 12.89 15.45
N THR A 65 -6.66 12.53 14.18
CA THR A 65 -7.79 12.31 13.28
C THR A 65 -8.07 10.80 13.25
N ASP A 66 -9.32 10.38 13.40
CA ASP A 66 -9.78 8.96 13.36
C ASP A 66 -9.37 8.16 12.10
N ARG A 67 -8.72 8.81 11.13
CA ARG A 67 -8.17 8.20 9.93
C ARG A 67 -6.70 7.90 10.17
N ASN A 68 -6.41 6.71 10.67
CA ASN A 68 -5.04 6.20 10.70
C ASN A 68 -4.69 5.68 9.30
N PRO A 69 -3.86 6.39 8.49
CA PRO A 69 -3.51 5.93 7.15
C PRO A 69 -2.76 4.58 7.17
N LEU A 70 -2.10 4.19 8.28
CA LEU A 70 -1.48 2.86 8.42
C LEU A 70 -2.48 1.72 8.45
N ALA A 71 -3.76 1.98 8.76
CA ALA A 71 -4.77 0.91 8.76
C ALA A 71 -4.90 0.22 7.39
N LEU A 72 -4.45 0.89 6.32
CA LEU A 72 -4.45 0.37 4.95
C LEU A 72 -3.12 -0.26 4.54
N TYR A 73 -2.01 0.08 5.21
CA TYR A 73 -0.66 -0.36 4.85
C TYR A 73 -0.15 -1.40 5.85
N ASP A 74 -0.23 -2.67 5.46
CA ASP A 74 0.16 -3.79 6.32
C ASP A 74 1.45 -4.43 5.80
N LEU A 75 2.54 -4.18 6.52
CA LEU A 75 3.86 -4.72 6.19
C LEU A 75 3.92 -6.24 6.36
N GLU A 76 3.20 -6.80 7.33
CA GLU A 76 3.20 -8.24 7.58
C GLU A 76 2.51 -8.96 6.43
N ILE A 77 1.37 -8.45 5.97
CA ILE A 77 0.68 -8.95 4.77
C ILE A 77 1.60 -8.81 3.55
N ALA A 78 2.25 -7.66 3.36
CA ALA A 78 3.16 -7.45 2.23
C ALA A 78 4.33 -8.46 2.23
N LYS A 79 4.99 -8.63 3.37
CA LYS A 79 6.09 -9.61 3.55
C LYS A 79 5.62 -11.02 3.29
N ASN A 80 4.45 -11.40 3.81
CA ASN A 80 3.89 -12.74 3.59
C ASN A 80 3.54 -12.96 2.12
N LEU A 81 2.99 -11.96 1.42
CA LEU A 81 2.68 -12.05 0.00
C LEU A 81 3.92 -12.19 -0.88
N LEU A 82 5.01 -11.52 -0.51
CA LEU A 82 6.29 -11.58 -1.23
C LEU A 82 7.10 -12.84 -0.89
N LYS A 83 6.98 -13.37 0.35
CA LYS A 83 7.62 -14.64 0.76
C LYS A 83 6.92 -15.89 0.26
N ALA A 84 5.62 -15.82 -0.04
CA ALA A 84 4.83 -16.98 -0.47
C ALA A 84 5.07 -17.40 -1.94
N HIS A 85 6.07 -16.82 -2.62
CA HIS A 85 6.43 -17.12 -4.00
C HIS A 85 7.94 -17.27 -4.19
#